data_AF-A0A7C3J3I3-F1
#
_entry.id   AF-A0A7C3J3I3-F1
#
_cell.length_a   1.000
_cell.length_b   1.000
_cell.length_c   1.000
_cell.angle_alpha   90.00
_cell.angle_beta   90.00
_cell.angle_gamma   90.00
#
_symmetry.space_group_name_H-M   'P 1'
#
loop_
_entity.id
_entity.type
_entity.pdbx_description
1 polymer ?
#
loop_
_entity_poly.entity_id
_entity_poly.type
_entity_poly.pdbx_seq_one_letter_code
_entity_poly.pdbx_strand_id
1 'polypeptide(L)'
;METIERCIEFAKEIRMTADLVQAYEDCERVSDLICDEALSTVEDPDLRNVIREMRALHYKVREKYFRSYARKAEELFCRIPSKANVLKYHEIEELLNGVSDEEIERVSDGSMREILLKIKHVHDKGHSERKLQILSEILGEPRP
;
A
#
# COMPACT_ATOMS: atom_id res chain seq x y z
N MET A 1 17.13 -27.38 -6.55
CA MET A 1 18.54 -27.20 -6.16
C MET A 1 19.14 -26.01 -6.92
N GLU A 2 18.94 -25.95 -8.24
CA GLU A 2 19.41 -24.86 -9.12
C GLU A 2 19.00 -23.42 -8.70
N THR A 3 17.81 -23.22 -8.13
CA THR A 3 17.34 -21.87 -7.74
C THR A 3 18.17 -21.24 -6.61
N ILE A 4 18.53 -22.03 -5.59
CA ILE A 4 19.28 -21.53 -4.43
C ILE A 4 20.71 -21.19 -4.85
N GLU A 5 21.32 -22.04 -5.67
CA GLU A 5 22.66 -21.81 -6.23
C GLU A 5 22.71 -20.52 -7.03
N ARG A 6 21.69 -20.27 -7.87
CA ARG A 6 21.56 -19.02 -8.63
C ARG A 6 21.37 -17.78 -7.74
N CYS A 7 20.59 -17.88 -6.65
CA CYS A 7 20.48 -16.79 -5.67
C CYS A 7 21.82 -16.48 -4.99
N ILE A 8 22.61 -17.52 -4.67
CA ILE A 8 23.94 -17.36 -4.08
C ILE A 8 24.90 -16.66 -5.06
N GLU A 9 24.83 -17.00 -6.36
CA GLU A 9 25.62 -16.33 -7.40
C GLU A 9 25.29 -14.84 -7.49
N PHE A 10 24.01 -14.47 -7.55
CA PHE A 10 23.59 -13.07 -7.57
C PHE A 10 23.98 -12.31 -6.30
N ALA A 11 23.82 -12.92 -5.13
CA ALA A 11 24.22 -12.30 -3.87
C ALA A 11 25.73 -12.01 -3.83
N LYS A 12 26.55 -12.91 -4.39
CA LYS A 12 28.00 -12.70 -4.53
C LYS A 12 28.32 -11.60 -5.53
N GLU A 13 27.63 -11.57 -6.67
CA GLU A 13 27.82 -10.57 -7.74
C GLU A 13 27.64 -9.14 -7.22
N ILE A 14 26.55 -8.90 -6.48
CA ILE A 14 26.24 -7.58 -5.90
C ILE A 14 26.93 -7.34 -4.54
N ARG A 15 27.78 -8.28 -4.09
CA ARG A 15 28.46 -8.24 -2.79
C ARG A 15 27.49 -8.00 -1.63
N MET A 16 26.34 -8.66 -1.66
CA MET A 16 25.29 -8.54 -0.66
C MET A 16 25.83 -8.93 0.73
N THR A 17 25.57 -8.09 1.73
CA THR A 17 25.77 -8.40 3.15
C THR A 17 24.43 -8.37 3.86
N ALA A 18 24.34 -9.02 5.03
CA ALA A 18 23.11 -9.01 5.83
C ALA A 18 22.66 -7.58 6.18
N ASP A 19 23.60 -6.68 6.43
CA ASP A 19 23.33 -5.28 6.79
C ASP A 19 22.75 -4.46 5.62
N LEU A 20 23.02 -4.85 4.37
CA LEU A 20 22.50 -4.16 3.19
C LEU A 20 21.08 -4.60 2.83
N VAL A 21 20.60 -5.74 3.35
CA VAL A 21 19.26 -6.26 3.03
C VAL A 21 18.19 -5.20 3.32
N GLN A 22 18.24 -4.58 4.50
CA GLN A 22 17.24 -3.57 4.86
C GLN A 22 17.32 -2.32 3.96
N ALA A 23 18.53 -1.94 3.52
CA ALA A 23 18.69 -0.81 2.61
C ALA A 23 18.08 -1.11 1.22
N TYR A 24 18.28 -2.31 0.68
CA TYR A 24 17.64 -2.73 -0.57
C TYR A 24 16.10 -2.77 -0.44
N GLU A 25 15.59 -3.28 0.67
CA GLU A 25 14.15 -3.29 0.98
C GLU A 25 13.57 -1.87 1.07
N ASP A 26 14.29 -0.93 1.67
CA ASP A 26 13.84 0.47 1.77
C ASP A 26 13.83 1.14 0.38
N CYS A 27 14.82 0.86 -0.47
CA CYS A 27 14.82 1.29 -1.87
C CYS A 27 13.61 0.74 -2.64
N GLU A 28 13.28 -0.53 -2.45
CA GLU A 28 12.13 -1.19 -3.06
C GLU A 28 10.81 -0.51 -2.63
N ARG A 29 10.63 -0.30 -1.32
CA ARG A 29 9.43 0.33 -0.76
C ARG A 29 9.21 1.75 -1.25
N VAL A 30 10.25 2.59 -1.25
CA VAL A 30 10.13 3.98 -1.72
C VAL A 30 9.78 4.02 -3.20
N SER A 31 10.39 3.14 -4.00
CA SER A 31 10.15 3.08 -5.44
C SER A 31 8.72 2.66 -5.80
N ASP A 32 8.07 1.88 -4.94
CA ASP A 32 6.66 1.50 -5.01
C ASP A 32 5.69 2.63 -4.61
N LEU A 33 6.16 3.64 -3.86
CA LEU A 33 5.37 4.80 -3.41
C LEU A 33 5.43 5.99 -4.38
N ILE A 34 6.50 6.11 -5.16
CA ILE A 34 6.67 7.19 -6.13
C ILE A 34 5.60 7.05 -7.24
N CYS A 35 4.83 8.08 -7.57
CA CYS A 35 3.97 8.07 -8.76
C CYS A 35 4.76 8.52 -10.01
N ASP A 36 4.18 8.46 -11.21
CA ASP A 36 4.89 8.83 -12.45
C ASP A 36 5.26 10.33 -12.48
N GLU A 37 4.42 11.18 -11.90
CA GLU A 37 4.69 12.61 -11.72
C GLU A 37 5.90 12.84 -10.80
N ALA A 38 5.95 12.17 -9.65
CA ALA A 38 7.09 12.24 -8.74
C ALA A 38 8.36 11.62 -9.36
N LEU A 39 8.22 10.57 -10.17
CA LEU A 39 9.35 9.98 -10.89
C LEU A 39 9.93 10.95 -11.93
N SER A 40 9.08 11.79 -12.53
CA SER A 40 9.51 12.76 -13.54
C SER A 40 10.43 13.86 -12.97
N THR A 41 10.38 14.11 -11.66
CA THR A 41 11.22 15.10 -10.98
C THR A 41 12.60 14.56 -10.56
N VAL A 42 12.82 13.25 -10.66
CA VAL A 42 14.13 12.64 -10.38
C VAL A 42 15.11 13.01 -11.50
N GLU A 43 16.16 13.74 -11.15
CA GLU A 43 17.16 14.23 -12.11
C GLU A 43 18.04 13.11 -12.66
N ASP A 44 18.37 12.12 -11.81
CA ASP A 44 19.19 10.97 -12.17
C ASP A 44 18.45 10.04 -13.17
N PRO A 45 18.91 9.94 -14.43
CA PRO A 45 18.28 9.08 -15.44
C PRO A 45 18.45 7.59 -15.14
N ASP A 46 19.55 7.18 -14.49
CA ASP A 46 19.82 5.78 -14.17
C ASP A 46 18.90 5.32 -13.04
N LEU A 47 18.77 6.14 -11.97
CA LEU A 47 17.80 5.88 -10.91
C LEU A 47 16.37 5.76 -11.44
N ARG A 48 15.96 6.66 -12.36
CA ARG A 48 14.64 6.57 -12.99
C ARG A 48 14.43 5.26 -13.75
N ASN A 49 15.44 4.80 -14.48
CA ASN A 49 15.34 3.55 -15.23
C ASN A 49 15.27 2.34 -14.29
N VAL A 50 16.08 2.31 -13.23
CA VAL A 50 16.03 1.26 -12.21
C VAL A 50 14.65 1.18 -11.57
N ILE A 51 14.05 2.31 -11.18
CA ILE A 51 12.69 2.34 -10.61
C ILE A 51 11.67 1.77 -11.59
N ARG A 52 11.75 2.11 -12.88
CA ARG A 52 10.85 1.58 -13.93
C ARG A 52 11.00 0.08 -14.11
N GLU A 53 12.24 -0.41 -14.19
CA GLU A 53 12.52 -1.84 -14.36
C GLU A 53 12.04 -2.63 -13.14
N MET A 54 12.27 -2.14 -11.93
CA MET A 54 11.81 -2.76 -10.70
C MET A 54 10.27 -2.85 -10.65
N ARG A 55 9.57 -1.78 -11.03
CA ARG A 55 8.09 -1.81 -11.17
C ARG A 55 7.62 -2.83 -12.20
N ALA A 56 8.33 -2.99 -13.31
CA ALA A 56 8.01 -3.99 -14.33
C ALA A 56 8.21 -5.43 -13.80
N LEU A 57 9.24 -5.68 -12.99
CA LEU A 57 9.44 -6.95 -12.30
C LEU A 57 8.29 -7.22 -11.31
N HIS A 58 7.92 -6.23 -10.49
CA HIS A 58 6.79 -6.35 -9.57
C HIS A 58 5.47 -6.59 -10.28
N TYR A 59 5.23 -5.93 -11.41
CA TYR A 59 4.03 -6.15 -12.23
C TYR A 59 3.91 -7.63 -12.62
N LYS A 60 4.97 -8.25 -13.14
CA LYS A 60 4.97 -9.67 -13.52
C LYS A 60 4.67 -10.59 -12.34
N VAL A 61 5.20 -10.27 -11.15
CA VAL A 61 4.91 -11.02 -9.93
C VAL A 61 3.46 -10.84 -9.49
N ARG A 62 2.90 -9.63 -9.59
CA ARG A 62 1.51 -9.32 -9.19
C ARG A 62 0.50 -9.84 -10.20
N GLU A 63 0.86 -9.94 -11.48
CA GLU A 63 0.00 -10.35 -12.59
C GLU A 63 -0.67 -11.70 -12.33
N LYS A 64 0.08 -12.66 -11.75
CA LYS A 64 -0.45 -13.98 -11.39
C LYS A 64 -1.59 -13.91 -10.36
N TYR A 65 -1.74 -12.80 -9.63
CA TYR A 65 -2.77 -12.58 -8.63
C TYR A 65 -3.86 -11.60 -9.07
N PHE A 66 -3.82 -11.03 -10.29
CA PHE A 66 -4.78 -10.01 -10.74
C PHE A 66 -6.24 -10.46 -10.62
N ARG A 67 -6.52 -11.73 -10.95
CA ARG A 67 -7.88 -12.29 -10.78
C ARG A 67 -8.31 -12.32 -9.31
N SER A 68 -7.40 -12.66 -8.41
CA SER A 68 -7.67 -12.66 -6.97
C SER A 68 -7.90 -11.25 -6.43
N TYR A 69 -7.10 -10.27 -6.88
CA TYR A 69 -7.33 -8.85 -6.57
C TYR A 69 -8.70 -8.38 -7.04
N ALA A 70 -9.05 -8.63 -8.30
CA ALA A 70 -10.34 -8.23 -8.88
C ALA A 70 -11.51 -8.84 -8.12
N ARG A 71 -11.47 -10.15 -7.86
CA ARG A 71 -12.52 -10.85 -7.07
C ARG A 71 -12.64 -10.29 -5.66
N LYS A 72 -11.52 -9.99 -4.99
CA LYS A 72 -11.57 -9.41 -3.64
C LYS A 72 -12.15 -8.00 -3.65
N ALA A 73 -11.83 -7.20 -4.67
CA ALA A 73 -12.46 -5.91 -4.87
C ALA A 73 -13.98 -6.07 -5.05
N GLU A 74 -14.45 -6.94 -5.94
CA GLU A 74 -15.88 -7.21 -6.11
C GLU A 74 -16.56 -7.60 -4.79
N GLU A 75 -15.97 -8.52 -4.03
CA GLU A 75 -16.47 -8.94 -2.71
C GLU A 75 -16.61 -7.76 -1.74
N LEU A 76 -15.58 -6.92 -1.63
CA LEU A 76 -15.59 -5.77 -0.72
C LEU A 76 -16.59 -4.69 -1.17
N PHE A 77 -16.65 -4.39 -2.46
CA PHE A 77 -17.59 -3.40 -3.02
C PHE A 77 -19.05 -3.87 -3.01
N CYS A 78 -19.32 -5.17 -2.90
CA CYS A 78 -20.68 -5.70 -2.68
C CYS A 78 -21.17 -5.52 -1.23
N ARG A 79 -20.28 -5.27 -0.26
CA ARG A 79 -20.66 -5.08 1.16
C ARG A 79 -21.20 -3.68 1.45
N ILE A 80 -21.02 -2.74 0.53
CA ILE A 80 -21.45 -1.36 0.68
C ILE A 80 -22.71 -1.09 -0.14
N PRO A 81 -23.65 -0.24 0.33
CA PRO A 81 -24.91 0.02 -0.37
C PRO A 81 -24.75 0.62 -1.77
N SER A 82 -23.69 1.40 -1.99
CA SER A 82 -23.40 2.03 -3.28
C SER A 82 -21.90 2.23 -3.46
N LYS A 83 -21.38 1.88 -4.65
CA LYS A 83 -19.97 2.09 -5.00
C LYS A 83 -19.59 3.57 -5.00
N ALA A 84 -20.53 4.46 -5.34
CA ALA A 84 -20.33 5.90 -5.31
C ALA A 84 -20.13 6.44 -3.88
N ASN A 85 -20.54 5.69 -2.85
CA ASN A 85 -20.30 6.09 -1.47
C ASN A 85 -18.83 5.99 -1.06
N VAL A 86 -18.01 5.17 -1.76
CA VAL A 86 -16.57 5.12 -1.49
C VAL A 86 -15.90 6.46 -1.79
N LEU A 87 -16.29 7.09 -2.91
CA LEU A 87 -15.76 8.40 -3.28
C LEU A 87 -16.18 9.48 -2.28
N LYS A 88 -17.47 9.51 -1.90
CA LYS A 88 -17.97 10.44 -0.88
C LYS A 88 -17.33 10.22 0.50
N TYR A 89 -17.10 8.96 0.87
CA TYR A 89 -16.42 8.62 2.10
C TYR A 89 -14.98 9.16 2.08
N HIS A 90 -14.29 9.04 0.95
CA HIS A 90 -12.95 9.60 0.80
C HIS A 90 -12.93 11.13 0.86
N GLU A 91 -13.91 11.82 0.26
CA GLU A 91 -14.07 13.27 0.41
C GLU A 91 -14.26 13.67 1.89
N ILE A 92 -15.00 12.89 2.68
CA ILE A 92 -15.16 13.13 4.13
C ILE A 92 -13.82 12.96 4.85
N GLU A 93 -13.03 11.94 4.52
CA GLU A 93 -11.68 11.75 5.09
C GLU A 93 -10.77 12.95 4.79
N GLU A 94 -10.75 13.42 3.54
CA GLU A 94 -9.95 14.58 3.13
C GLU A 94 -10.36 15.85 3.89
N LEU A 95 -11.66 16.09 4.04
CA LEU A 95 -12.17 17.24 4.80
C LEU A 95 -11.77 17.16 6.28
N LEU A 96 -11.84 15.98 6.88
CA LEU A 96 -11.50 15.76 8.30
C LEU A 96 -10.00 15.91 8.61
N ASN A 97 -9.12 15.78 7.63
CA ASN A 97 -7.69 16.04 7.82
C ASN A 97 -7.40 17.48 8.29
N GLY A 98 -8.25 18.44 7.90
CA GLY A 98 -8.13 19.85 8.30
C GLY A 98 -8.86 20.24 9.58
N VAL A 99 -9.61 19.32 10.21
CA VAL A 99 -10.49 19.61 11.37
C VAL A 99 -9.87 19.03 12.64
N SER A 100 -9.82 19.78 13.74
CA SER A 100 -9.28 19.27 15.01
C SER A 100 -10.28 18.38 15.75
N ASP A 101 -9.80 17.53 16.67
CA ASP A 101 -10.67 16.68 17.49
C ASP A 101 -11.63 17.53 18.35
N GLU A 102 -11.16 18.68 18.86
CA GLU A 102 -11.99 19.60 19.64
C GLU A 102 -13.11 20.24 18.80
N GLU A 103 -12.89 20.44 17.49
CA GLU A 103 -13.93 20.91 16.59
C GLU A 103 -15.00 19.84 16.35
N ILE A 104 -14.59 18.57 16.25
CA ILE A 104 -15.51 17.43 16.13
C ILE A 104 -16.30 17.23 17.44
N GLU A 105 -15.67 17.42 18.60
CA GLU A 105 -16.32 17.30 19.92
C GLU A 105 -17.49 18.28 20.12
N ARG A 106 -17.45 19.44 19.44
CA ARG A 106 -18.52 20.45 19.47
C ARG A 106 -19.75 20.05 18.66
N VAL A 107 -19.71 18.97 17.87
CA VAL A 107 -20.88 18.46 17.16
C VAL A 107 -21.92 17.97 18.17
N SER A 108 -23.12 18.56 18.11
CA SER A 108 -24.20 18.29 19.08
C SER A 108 -24.80 16.89 18.95
N ASP A 109 -24.78 16.32 17.74
CA ASP A 109 -25.21 14.94 17.50
C ASP A 109 -24.08 13.98 17.90
N GLY A 110 -24.26 13.30 19.04
CA GLY A 110 -23.26 12.37 19.57
C GLY A 110 -22.97 11.19 18.64
N SER A 111 -23.94 10.75 17.84
CA SER A 111 -23.74 9.65 16.89
C SER A 111 -22.89 10.08 15.70
N MET A 112 -23.12 11.30 15.18
CA MET A 112 -22.31 11.86 14.11
C MET A 112 -20.90 12.17 14.58
N ARG A 113 -20.76 12.70 15.80
CA ARG A 113 -19.46 12.92 16.42
C ARG A 113 -18.63 11.63 16.48
N GLU A 114 -19.22 10.52 16.93
CA GLU A 114 -18.53 9.23 16.99
C GLU A 114 -18.10 8.75 15.59
N ILE A 115 -18.95 8.92 14.58
CA ILE A 115 -18.61 8.57 13.19
C ILE A 115 -17.43 9.41 12.69
N LEU A 116 -17.47 10.73 12.86
CA LEU A 116 -16.41 11.62 12.39
C LEU A 116 -15.07 11.33 13.05
N LEU A 117 -15.05 11.08 14.37
CA LEU A 117 -13.83 10.66 15.07
C LEU A 117 -13.31 9.32 14.53
N LYS A 118 -14.18 8.33 14.31
CA LYS A 118 -13.77 7.04 13.74
C LYS A 118 -13.16 7.18 12.35
N ILE A 119 -13.74 8.02 11.50
CA ILE A 119 -13.21 8.29 10.15
C ILE A 119 -11.85 8.98 10.26
N LYS A 120 -11.74 10.04 11.07
CA LYS A 120 -10.50 10.80 11.26
C LYS A 120 -9.34 9.91 11.71
N HIS A 121 -9.61 8.98 12.61
CA HIS A 121 -8.61 8.10 13.20
C HIS A 121 -8.54 6.71 12.52
N VAL A 122 -9.24 6.47 11.40
CA VAL A 122 -9.25 5.15 10.74
C VAL A 122 -7.87 4.75 10.22
N HIS A 123 -7.01 5.74 9.98
CA HIS A 123 -5.62 5.56 9.56
C HIS A 123 -4.61 5.63 10.70
N ASP A 124 -5.05 5.98 11.92
CA ASP A 124 -4.20 5.99 13.10
C ASP A 124 -3.95 4.55 13.55
N LYS A 125 -2.68 4.11 13.51
CA LYS A 125 -2.17 2.81 14.01
C LYS A 125 -3.08 1.59 13.73
N GLY A 126 -2.72 0.79 12.73
CA GLY A 126 -3.41 -0.47 12.40
C GLY A 126 -3.91 -0.53 10.96
N HIS A 127 -3.88 0.60 10.24
CA HIS A 127 -4.14 0.64 8.80
C HIS A 127 -3.24 -0.32 8.02
N SER A 128 -1.96 -0.37 8.38
CA SER A 128 -0.99 -1.31 7.82
C SER A 128 -1.37 -2.77 8.08
N GLU A 129 -1.90 -3.11 9.26
CA GLU A 129 -2.27 -4.48 9.61
C GLU A 129 -3.50 -4.95 8.83
N ARG A 130 -4.50 -4.08 8.65
CA ARG A 130 -5.70 -4.40 7.86
C ARG A 130 -5.37 -4.56 6.38
N LYS A 131 -4.48 -3.71 5.85
CA LYS A 131 -3.94 -3.84 4.48
C LYS A 131 -3.24 -5.20 4.30
N LEU A 132 -2.37 -5.57 5.24
CA LEU A 132 -1.68 -6.87 5.22
C LEU A 132 -2.66 -8.06 5.33
N GLN A 133 -3.74 -7.92 6.11
CA GLN A 133 -4.77 -8.96 6.19
C GLN A 133 -5.45 -9.19 4.84
N ILE A 134 -5.86 -8.12 4.16
CA ILE A 134 -6.51 -8.21 2.84
C ILE A 134 -5.53 -8.83 1.84
N LEU A 135 -4.24 -8.46 1.88
CA LEU A 135 -3.22 -9.05 1.02
C LEU A 135 -3.04 -10.55 1.28
N SER A 136 -2.94 -10.98 2.54
CA SER A 136 -2.87 -12.40 2.92
C SER A 136 -4.08 -13.20 2.41
N GLU A 137 -5.30 -12.64 2.52
CA GLU A 137 -6.53 -13.24 1.99
C GLU A 137 -6.50 -13.39 0.45
N ILE A 138 -5.87 -12.45 -0.26
CA ILE A 138 -5.74 -12.48 -1.73
C ILE A 138 -4.68 -13.48 -2.19
N LEU A 139 -3.55 -13.52 -1.48
CA LEU A 139 -2.40 -14.35 -1.83
C LEU A 139 -2.57 -15.81 -1.39
N GLY A 140 -3.51 -16.09 -0.50
CA GLY A 140 -3.75 -17.45 0.03
C GLY A 140 -2.67 -17.91 1.01
N GLU A 141 -1.87 -16.98 1.53
CA GLU A 141 -0.80 -17.26 2.49
C GLU A 141 -1.29 -16.99 3.92
N PRO A 142 -1.22 -17.97 4.84
CA PRO A 142 -1.49 -17.70 6.26
C PRO A 142 -0.45 -16.71 6.79
N ARG A 143 -0.85 -15.82 7.72
CA ARG A 143 0.11 -14.96 8.41
C ARG A 143 1.19 -15.81 9.09
N PRO A 144 2.47 -15.37 9.10
CA PRO A 144 3.47 -15.90 10.03
C PRO A 144 3.05 -15.67 11.49
#